data_AF-A0A4Q1AQF9-F1
#
_entry.id   AF-A0A4Q1AQF9-F1
#
_cell.length_a   1.000
_cell.length_b   1.000
_cell.length_c   1.000
_cell.angle_alpha   90.00
_cell.angle_beta   90.00
_cell.angle_gamma   90.00
#
_symmetry.space_group_name_H-M   'P 1'
#
loop_
_entity.id
_entity.type
_entity.pdbx_description
1 polymer ?
#
loop_
_entity_poly.entity_id
_entity_poly.type
_entity_poly.pdbx_seq_one_letter_code
_entity_poly.pdbx_strand_id
1 'polypeptide(L)'
;MIISFMVCFIKADNYTYLLDKYQKETELEAKIVVKIAKDILVNKPVILYIPGMKSLDYKVYSSFVKVTKLCSEANFVFVKYSKSHKCQKKGKNSYILTNNYKKLLSDKTFLGAFFWSKSRPNIVLVKSRLSQKNIYLPREYERYIEDL
;
A
#
# COMPACT_ATOMS: atom_id res chain seq x y z
N MET A 1 14.76 -48.06 34.46
CA MET A 1 13.82 -47.63 33.40
C MET A 1 14.19 -46.19 33.02
N ILE A 2 14.96 -46.01 31.95
CA ILE A 2 15.53 -44.71 31.57
C ILE A 2 14.50 -43.98 30.70
N ILE A 3 14.02 -42.83 31.18
CA ILE A 3 13.11 -41.96 30.45
C ILE A 3 13.92 -41.23 29.39
N SER A 4 13.72 -41.59 28.12
CA SER A 4 14.24 -40.86 26.97
C SER A 4 13.37 -39.62 26.73
N PHE A 5 13.86 -38.46 27.17
CA PHE A 5 13.39 -37.17 26.68
C PHE A 5 14.40 -36.69 25.63
N MET A 6 14.11 -36.89 24.35
CA MET A 6 14.95 -36.40 23.26
C MET A 6 14.17 -35.46 22.34
N VAL A 7 14.31 -34.18 22.67
CA VAL A 7 14.43 -33.00 21.80
C VAL A 7 13.46 -32.85 20.62
N CYS A 8 12.47 -31.97 20.81
CA CYS A 8 11.67 -31.39 19.73
C CYS A 8 11.80 -29.85 19.76
N PHE A 9 12.99 -29.31 19.47
CA PHE A 9 13.24 -27.86 19.44
C PHE A 9 14.18 -27.47 18.30
N ILE A 10 13.77 -27.58 17.03
CA ILE A 10 14.61 -27.00 15.94
C ILE A 10 13.81 -26.44 14.74
N LYS A 11 12.59 -25.94 14.91
CA LYS A 11 11.87 -25.28 13.79
C LYS A 11 11.26 -23.91 14.05
N ALA A 12 11.35 -23.35 15.27
CA ALA A 12 10.69 -22.07 15.57
C ALA A 12 11.41 -20.83 14.98
N ASP A 13 12.74 -20.80 14.99
CA ASP A 13 13.53 -19.60 14.66
C ASP A 13 13.42 -19.14 13.20
N ASN A 14 13.23 -20.09 12.28
CA ASN A 14 13.09 -19.75 10.86
C ASN A 14 11.73 -19.08 10.56
N TYR A 15 10.66 -19.48 11.25
CA TYR A 15 9.34 -18.87 11.07
C TYR A 15 9.29 -17.45 11.67
N THR A 16 9.90 -17.24 12.84
CA THR A 16 9.97 -15.92 13.45
C THR A 16 10.80 -14.94 12.62
N TYR A 17 11.93 -15.37 12.05
CA TYR A 17 12.74 -14.55 11.15
C TYR A 17 11.99 -14.14 9.87
N LEU A 18 11.27 -15.07 9.23
CA LEU A 18 10.49 -14.77 8.03
C LEU A 18 9.31 -13.82 8.32
N LEU A 19 8.66 -13.98 9.48
CA LEU A 19 7.60 -13.08 9.95
C LEU A 19 8.15 -11.68 10.23
N ASP A 20 9.30 -11.56 10.90
CA ASP A 20 9.97 -10.28 11.17
C ASP A 20 10.34 -9.55 9.87
N LYS A 21 10.95 -10.27 8.92
CA LYS A 21 11.29 -9.69 7.61
C LYS A 21 10.05 -9.23 6.85
N TYR A 22 9.00 -10.06 6.78
CA TYR A 22 7.75 -9.69 6.11
C TYR A 22 7.09 -8.47 6.77
N GLN A 23 7.12 -8.40 8.10
CA GLN A 23 6.59 -7.27 8.85
C GLN A 23 7.38 -5.99 8.56
N LYS A 24 8.71 -6.05 8.50
CA LYS A 24 9.57 -4.90 8.13
C LYS A 24 9.28 -4.39 6.72
N GLU A 25 9.17 -5.28 5.74
CA GLU A 25 8.81 -4.90 4.36
C GLU A 25 7.42 -4.27 4.29
N THR A 26 6.44 -4.85 4.99
CA THR A 26 5.07 -4.33 5.05
C THR A 26 5.01 -2.98 5.77
N GLU A 27 5.81 -2.78 6.81
CA GLU A 27 5.90 -1.51 7.53
C GLU A 27 6.50 -0.41 6.65
N LEU A 28 7.57 -0.71 5.90
CA LEU A 28 8.16 0.23 4.96
C LEU A 28 7.18 0.59 3.84
N GLU A 29 6.49 -0.40 3.27
CA GLU A 29 5.42 -0.16 2.30
C GLU A 29 4.34 0.76 2.89
N ALA A 30 3.85 0.45 4.10
CA ALA A 30 2.81 1.24 4.75
C ALA A 30 3.26 2.69 4.98
N LYS A 31 4.49 2.91 5.45
CA LYS A 31 5.07 4.25 5.62
C LYS A 31 5.09 5.03 4.30
N ILE A 32 5.52 4.41 3.21
CA ILE A 32 5.60 5.04 1.88
C ILE A 32 4.19 5.37 1.35
N VAL A 33 3.28 4.39 1.35
CA VAL A 33 1.90 4.57 0.84
C VAL A 33 1.16 5.62 1.67
N VAL A 34 1.29 5.60 2.99
CA VAL A 34 0.66 6.59 3.88
C VAL A 34 1.26 7.97 3.66
N LYS A 35 2.58 8.09 3.47
CA LYS A 35 3.20 9.38 3.18
C LYS A 35 2.65 9.98 1.88
N ILE A 36 2.62 9.18 0.80
CA ILE A 36 2.00 9.58 -0.48
C ILE A 36 0.54 10.02 -0.25
N ALA A 37 -0.24 9.24 0.50
CA ALA A 37 -1.64 9.57 0.77
C ALA A 37 -1.81 10.89 1.54
N LYS A 38 -0.99 11.13 2.56
CA LYS A 38 -1.00 12.37 3.36
C LYS A 38 -0.64 13.58 2.50
N ASP A 39 0.39 13.45 1.66
CA ASP A 39 0.86 14.53 0.79
C ASP A 39 -0.14 14.82 -0.35
N ILE A 40 -0.91 13.82 -0.81
CA ILE A 40 -2.03 14.03 -1.76
C ILE A 40 -3.23 14.69 -1.09
N LEU A 41 -3.60 14.25 0.11
CA LEU A 41 -4.86 14.64 0.75
C LEU A 41 -4.82 15.96 1.53
N VAL A 42 -3.62 16.55 1.71
CA VAL A 42 -3.30 17.85 2.33
C VAL A 42 -4.38 18.40 3.27
N ASN A 43 -4.07 18.46 4.57
CA ASN A 43 -4.98 18.94 5.62
C ASN A 43 -6.24 18.09 5.84
N LYS A 44 -6.30 16.88 5.28
CA LYS A 44 -7.39 15.91 5.54
C LYS A 44 -6.82 14.62 6.13
N PRO A 45 -7.49 14.03 7.14
CA PRO A 45 -7.09 12.73 7.65
C PRO A 45 -7.24 11.66 6.56
N VAL A 46 -6.26 10.77 6.46
CA VAL A 46 -6.30 9.64 5.53
C VAL A 46 -7.23 8.56 6.09
N ILE A 47 -8.27 8.21 5.32
CA ILE A 47 -9.15 7.07 5.53
C ILE A 47 -8.85 6.08 4.41
N LEU A 48 -8.02 5.09 4.74
CA LEU A 48 -7.45 4.14 3.82
C LEU A 48 -8.36 2.92 3.64
N TYR A 49 -8.58 2.52 2.40
CA TYR A 49 -9.18 1.24 2.05
C TYR A 49 -8.22 0.41 1.19
N ILE A 50 -8.00 -0.85 1.58
CA ILE A 50 -7.23 -1.84 0.81
C ILE A 50 -8.16 -3.01 0.50
N PRO A 51 -8.58 -3.19 -0.76
CA PRO A 51 -9.45 -4.31 -1.14
C PRO A 51 -8.77 -5.65 -0.86
N GLY A 52 -9.45 -6.52 -0.11
CA GLY A 52 -8.93 -7.84 0.25
C GLY A 52 -7.75 -7.80 1.23
N MET A 53 -7.68 -6.78 2.08
CA MET A 53 -6.62 -6.63 3.08
C MET A 53 -6.48 -7.86 3.99
N LYS A 54 -5.24 -8.29 4.21
CA LYS A 54 -4.89 -9.35 5.17
C LYS A 54 -4.80 -8.81 6.60
N SER A 55 -4.98 -9.68 7.60
CA SER A 55 -4.94 -9.29 9.02
C SER A 55 -3.61 -8.65 9.45
N LEU A 56 -2.47 -9.19 8.99
CA LEU A 56 -1.15 -8.62 9.30
C LEU A 56 -0.99 -7.21 8.73
N ASP A 57 -1.38 -6.99 7.46
CA ASP A 57 -1.40 -5.67 6.86
C ASP A 57 -2.33 -4.72 7.63
N TYR A 58 -3.52 -5.18 8.04
CA TYR A 58 -4.43 -4.35 8.83
C TYR A 58 -3.73 -3.83 10.09
N LYS A 59 -3.05 -4.72 10.83
CA LYS A 59 -2.31 -4.34 12.05
C LYS A 59 -1.23 -3.29 11.76
N VAL A 60 -0.50 -3.43 10.65
CA VAL A 60 0.55 -2.48 10.27
C VAL A 60 -0.01 -1.15 9.79
N TYR A 61 -0.96 -1.15 8.85
CA TYR A 61 -1.49 0.10 8.29
C TYR A 61 -2.33 0.90 9.30
N SER A 62 -3.07 0.22 10.17
CA SER A 62 -3.88 0.88 11.21
C SER A 62 -3.07 1.58 12.29
N SER A 63 -1.77 1.30 12.42
CA SER A 63 -0.88 2.05 13.32
C SER A 63 -0.52 3.44 12.77
N PHE A 64 -0.71 3.68 11.47
CA PHE A 64 -0.32 4.94 10.81
C PHE A 64 -1.51 5.83 10.41
N VAL A 65 -2.66 5.22 10.06
CA VAL A 65 -3.86 5.91 9.55
C VAL A 65 -5.15 5.15 9.91
N LYS A 66 -6.30 5.82 9.78
CA LYS A 66 -7.60 5.14 9.87
C LYS A 66 -7.77 4.20 8.68
N VAL A 67 -7.96 2.91 8.94
CA VAL A 67 -8.28 1.90 7.92
C VAL A 67 -9.78 1.59 8.00
N THR A 68 -10.47 1.62 6.87
CA THR A 68 -11.88 1.21 6.77
C THR A 68 -12.02 -0.10 6.00
N LYS A 69 -13.09 -0.85 6.29
CA LYS A 69 -13.52 -2.03 5.52
C LYS A 69 -14.40 -1.66 4.33
N LEU A 70 -14.91 -0.42 4.27
CA LEU A 70 -15.86 0.02 3.26
C LEU A 70 -15.22 1.06 2.33
N CYS A 71 -15.16 0.73 1.04
CA CYS A 71 -14.70 1.67 -0.01
C CYS A 71 -15.46 3.01 0.02
N SER A 72 -16.75 3.00 0.34
CA SER A 72 -17.61 4.18 0.41
C SER A 72 -17.19 5.19 1.49
N GLU A 73 -16.44 4.77 2.50
CA GLU A 73 -15.95 5.64 3.56
C GLU A 73 -14.54 6.18 3.26
N ALA A 74 -13.81 5.51 2.37
CA ALA A 74 -12.44 5.86 2.06
C ALA A 74 -12.34 7.18 1.27
N ASN A 75 -11.23 7.89 1.52
CA ASN A 75 -10.75 8.99 0.69
C ASN A 75 -9.42 8.65 -0.02
N PHE A 76 -8.78 7.54 0.36
CA PHE A 76 -7.62 6.98 -0.31
C PHE A 76 -7.75 5.47 -0.45
N VAL A 77 -7.40 4.93 -1.61
CA VAL A 77 -7.50 3.50 -1.92
C VAL A 77 -6.15 2.97 -2.37
N PHE A 78 -5.68 1.90 -1.74
CA PHE A 78 -4.47 1.20 -2.20
C PHE A 78 -4.81 -0.22 -2.66
N VAL A 79 -4.69 -0.46 -3.96
CA VAL A 79 -5.03 -1.73 -4.60
C VAL A 79 -3.81 -2.64 -4.59
N LYS A 80 -3.70 -3.43 -3.50
CA LYS A 80 -2.58 -4.38 -3.27
C LYS A 80 -2.88 -5.82 -3.71
N TYR A 81 -4.06 -6.34 -3.36
CA TYR A 81 -4.38 -7.77 -3.52
C TYR A 81 -5.33 -8.07 -4.68
N SER A 82 -6.28 -7.17 -4.94
CA SER A 82 -7.37 -7.46 -5.88
C SER A 82 -6.96 -7.28 -7.34
N LYS A 83 -7.41 -8.20 -8.22
CA LYS A 83 -7.34 -8.02 -9.68
C LYS A 83 -8.28 -6.91 -10.18
N SER A 84 -9.42 -6.71 -9.53
CA SER A 84 -10.38 -5.65 -9.87
C SER A 84 -10.62 -4.72 -8.68
N HIS A 85 -10.56 -3.41 -8.90
CA HIS A 85 -10.92 -2.44 -7.88
C HIS A 85 -12.28 -1.84 -8.26
N LYS A 86 -13.38 -2.53 -7.93
CA LYS A 86 -14.73 -1.94 -8.06
C LYS A 86 -14.99 -0.91 -6.96
N CYS A 87 -13.98 -0.09 -6.65
CA CYS A 87 -14.12 1.04 -5.74
C CYS A 87 -14.45 2.28 -6.57
N GLN A 88 -15.61 2.23 -7.25
CA GLN A 88 -16.14 3.36 -7.99
C GLN A 88 -17.09 4.11 -7.09
N LYS A 89 -16.58 5.14 -6.42
CA LYS A 89 -17.44 6.11 -5.77
C LYS A 89 -17.97 7.02 -6.88
N LYS A 90 -19.21 6.79 -7.34
CA LYS A 90 -19.89 7.72 -8.26
C LYS A 90 -19.85 9.11 -7.61
N GLY A 91 -19.18 10.08 -8.25
CA GLY A 91 -19.17 11.48 -7.84
C GLY A 91 -18.20 11.91 -6.72
N LYS A 92 -17.31 11.03 -6.20
CA LYS A 92 -16.26 11.46 -5.23
C LYS A 92 -14.87 11.13 -5.75
N ASN A 93 -13.98 12.13 -5.70
CA ASN A 93 -12.56 12.00 -5.99
C ASN A 93 -11.88 11.05 -5.00
N SER A 94 -11.96 9.74 -5.23
CA SER A 94 -11.05 8.80 -4.58
C SER A 94 -9.70 8.87 -5.28
N TYR A 95 -8.64 8.95 -4.49
CA TYR A 95 -7.27 8.83 -4.94
C TYR A 95 -6.88 7.37 -4.85
N ILE A 96 -6.44 6.79 -5.97
CA ILE A 96 -6.22 5.35 -6.08
C ILE A 96 -4.76 5.10 -6.47
N LEU A 97 -4.06 4.33 -5.64
CA LEU A 97 -2.71 3.84 -5.89
C LEU A 97 -2.77 2.32 -6.09
N THR A 98 -1.93 1.76 -6.96
CA THR A 98 -1.80 0.30 -7.16
C THR A 98 -0.44 -0.19 -6.73
N ASN A 99 -0.29 -1.49 -6.45
CA ASN A 99 1.01 -2.11 -6.31
C ASN A 99 1.54 -2.80 -7.58
N ASN A 100 0.88 -2.58 -8.71
CA ASN A 100 1.13 -3.28 -9.95
C ASN A 100 1.32 -2.31 -11.11
N TYR A 101 2.55 -2.21 -11.60
CA TYR A 101 2.91 -1.32 -12.70
C TYR A 101 2.15 -1.62 -14.00
N LYS A 102 1.93 -2.90 -14.34
CA LYS A 102 1.13 -3.25 -15.53
C LYS A 102 -0.30 -2.71 -15.44
N LYS A 103 -0.91 -2.77 -14.25
CA LYS A 103 -2.24 -2.18 -14.01
C LYS A 103 -2.23 -0.66 -14.15
N LEU A 104 -1.16 0.01 -13.70
CA LEU A 104 -1.02 1.46 -13.85
C LEU A 104 -1.09 1.89 -15.32
N LEU A 105 -0.42 1.13 -16.19
CA LEU A 105 -0.39 1.37 -17.64
C LEU A 105 -1.74 1.09 -18.30
N SER A 106 -2.43 0.00 -17.91
CA SER A 106 -3.69 -0.40 -18.54
C SER A 106 -4.92 0.37 -18.04
N ASP A 107 -4.87 0.98 -16.84
CA ASP A 107 -6.03 1.58 -16.19
C ASP A 107 -5.75 3.01 -15.72
N LYS A 108 -6.46 3.96 -16.32
CA LYS A 108 -6.29 5.40 -16.11
C LYS A 108 -6.85 5.91 -14.78
N THR A 109 -7.53 5.07 -14.00
CA THR A 109 -8.06 5.44 -12.69
C THR A 109 -6.96 5.56 -11.62
N PHE A 110 -5.84 4.86 -11.79
CA PHE A 110 -4.72 4.91 -10.86
C PHE A 110 -3.93 6.20 -11.05
N LEU A 111 -3.66 6.91 -9.94
CA LEU A 111 -2.74 8.04 -9.95
C LEU A 111 -1.29 7.62 -10.10
N GLY A 112 -0.97 6.40 -9.69
CA GLY A 112 0.39 5.91 -9.63
C GLY A 112 0.46 4.49 -9.11
N ALA A 113 1.68 3.97 -9.05
CA ALA A 113 2.01 2.68 -8.49
C ALA A 113 3.15 2.78 -7.48
N PHE A 114 3.04 2.00 -6.40
CA PHE A 114 4.16 1.66 -5.53
C PHE A 114 4.44 0.17 -5.68
N PHE A 115 5.62 -0.25 -6.14
CA PHE A 115 5.92 -1.67 -6.35
C PHE A 115 7.36 -2.01 -6.02
N TRP A 116 7.59 -3.28 -5.71
CA TRP A 116 8.92 -3.82 -5.47
C TRP A 116 9.55 -4.28 -6.78
N SER A 117 10.79 -3.85 -7.06
CA SER A 117 11.62 -4.37 -8.15
C SER A 117 13.01 -4.66 -7.62
N LYS A 118 13.47 -5.91 -7.76
CA LYS A 118 14.77 -6.37 -7.23
C LYS A 118 14.96 -5.98 -5.74
N SER A 119 13.92 -6.20 -4.93
CA SER A 119 13.86 -5.86 -3.49
C SER A 119 13.93 -4.37 -3.16
N ARG A 120 13.84 -3.48 -4.15
CA ARG A 120 13.84 -2.03 -3.96
C ARG A 120 12.42 -1.48 -4.12
N PRO A 121 12.00 -0.53 -3.27
CA PRO A 121 10.75 0.18 -3.45
C PRO A 121 10.85 1.09 -4.68
N ASN A 122 9.83 1.07 -5.53
CA ASN A 122 9.70 1.96 -6.68
C ASN A 122 8.36 2.67 -6.58
N ILE A 123 8.36 3.95 -6.93
CA ILE A 123 7.17 4.79 -6.96
C ILE A 123 7.11 5.42 -8.35
N VAL A 124 5.95 5.34 -8.97
CA VAL A 124 5.63 6.02 -10.23
C VAL A 124 4.30 6.73 -10.04
N LEU A 125 4.25 8.02 -10.30
CA LEU A 125 3.05 8.86 -10.26
C LEU A 125 2.84 9.48 -11.64
N VAL A 126 1.61 9.51 -12.14
CA VAL A 126 1.36 9.93 -13.53
C VAL A 126 1.01 11.42 -13.56
N LYS A 127 1.86 12.21 -14.20
CA LYS A 127 1.75 13.68 -14.26
C LYS A 127 0.37 14.15 -14.70
N SER A 128 -0.11 13.65 -15.84
CA SER A 128 -1.41 14.04 -16.41
C SER A 128 -2.58 13.75 -15.47
N ARG A 129 -2.53 12.64 -14.72
CA ARG A 129 -3.59 12.20 -13.80
C ARG A 129 -3.58 12.99 -12.49
N LEU A 130 -2.40 13.36 -12.00
CA LEU A 130 -2.25 14.28 -10.87
C LEU A 130 -2.83 15.66 -11.22
N SER A 131 -2.47 16.20 -12.39
CA SER A 131 -2.97 17.49 -12.87
C SER A 131 -4.49 17.50 -13.05
N GLN A 132 -5.07 16.45 -13.63
CA GLN A 132 -6.54 16.31 -13.78
C GLN A 132 -7.29 16.33 -12.43
N LYS A 133 -6.62 15.99 -11.34
CA LYS A 133 -7.19 15.99 -9.99
C LYS A 133 -6.73 17.19 -9.14
N ASN A 134 -6.04 18.17 -9.74
CA ASN A 134 -5.48 19.34 -9.06
C ASN A 134 -4.61 18.96 -7.84
N ILE A 135 -3.81 17.91 -7.98
CA ILE A 135 -2.91 17.44 -6.93
C ILE A 135 -1.54 18.07 -7.14
N TYR A 136 -1.07 18.80 -6.13
CA TYR A 136 0.27 19.38 -6.07
C TYR A 136 1.06 18.69 -4.98
N LEU A 137 2.13 18.01 -5.36
CA LEU A 137 3.00 17.28 -4.43
C LEU A 137 4.26 18.10 -4.12
N PRO A 138 4.88 17.88 -2.94
CA PRO A 138 6.17 18.47 -2.61
C PRO A 138 7.26 18.13 -3.63
N ARG A 139 8.28 18.99 -3.73
CA ARG A 139 9.36 18.89 -4.73
C ARG A 139 10.09 17.55 -4.74
N GLU A 140 10.18 16.89 -3.58
CA GLU A 140 10.78 15.54 -3.45
C GLU A 140 10.11 14.48 -4.33
N TYR A 141 8.88 14.71 -4.79
CA TYR A 141 8.16 13.83 -5.69
C TYR A 141 8.52 13.96 -7.17
N GLU A 142 9.24 15.02 -7.57
CA GLU A 142 9.56 15.29 -8.99
C GLU A 142 10.19 14.07 -9.68
N ARG A 143 11.10 13.38 -8.99
CA ARG A 143 11.80 12.18 -9.50
C ARG A 143 10.93 10.92 -9.63
N TYR A 144 9.71 10.94 -9.10
CA TYR A 144 8.75 9.84 -9.16
C TYR A 144 7.57 10.16 -10.08
N ILE A 145 7.52 11.37 -10.64
CA ILE A 145 6.46 11.82 -11.54
C ILE A 145 6.91 11.55 -12.98
N GLU A 146 6.15 10.73 -13.68
CA GLU A 146 6.41 10.34 -15.06
C GLU A 146 5.34 10.87 -16.00
N ASP A 147 5.75 11.13 -17.25
CA ASP A 147 4.85 11.43 -18.37
C ASP A 147 4.59 10.12 -19.13
N LEU A 148 3.47 9.46 -18.78
CA LEU A 148 3.05 8.15 -19.28
C LEU A 148 1.76 8.22 -20.10
#